data_AF-A0A1H4V823-F1
#
_entry.id   AF-A0A1H4V823-F1
#
_cell.length_a   1.000
_cell.length_b   1.000
_cell.length_c   1.000
_cell.angle_alpha   90.00
_cell.angle_beta   90.00
_cell.angle_gamma   90.00
#
_symmetry.space_group_name_H-M   'P 1'
#
loop_
_entity.id
_entity.type
_entity.pdbx_description
1 polymer ?
#
loop_
_entity_poly.entity_id
_entity_poly.type
_entity_poly.pdbx_seq_one_letter_code
_entity_poly.pdbx_strand_id
1 'polypeptide(L)'
;MSDVQSAGPEAVMKVPEKKTSLPPDVYPESRSRLPLVKRENLDESGQKAYDAIVDPNSRLKAQLIGPAGIWLNVPELSPHIREINWFLRNKFPLDAKLTELIILTTARESDAQIEWAAHEPAALKAGLDQNVVDIVKYRRPIKDVAPKEAAIIQFARELLGDNHLTSETYAEALRQFGQNNLVMMVLLMANYSQTAIILHAFDQQLRPNMTPLLPVADHP
;
A
#
# COMPACT_ATOMS: atom_id res chain seq x y z
N MET A 1 -4.16 55.67 -15.67
CA MET A 1 -2.95 54.86 -15.38
C MET A 1 -3.34 53.88 -14.31
N SER A 2 -3.48 52.62 -14.69
CA SER A 2 -4.01 51.51 -13.91
C SER A 2 -2.85 50.63 -13.45
N ASP A 3 -2.57 50.59 -12.15
CA ASP A 3 -1.60 49.65 -11.60
C ASP A 3 -2.30 48.42 -11.04
N VAL A 4 -2.15 47.32 -11.77
CA VAL A 4 -2.52 45.97 -11.38
C VAL A 4 -1.38 45.42 -10.54
N GLN A 5 -1.64 45.16 -9.27
CA GLN A 5 -0.69 44.54 -8.35
C GLN A 5 -0.70 43.02 -8.61
N SER A 6 0.35 42.53 -9.26
CA SER A 6 0.56 41.11 -9.56
C SER A 6 0.80 40.31 -8.28
N ALA A 7 -0.02 39.29 -8.06
CA ALA A 7 0.19 38.27 -7.04
C ALA A 7 1.39 37.38 -7.43
N GLY A 8 2.37 37.26 -6.53
CA GLY A 8 3.50 36.35 -6.69
C GLY A 8 3.09 34.87 -6.52
N PRO A 9 3.85 33.92 -7.10
CA PRO A 9 3.48 32.52 -7.09
C PRO A 9 3.54 31.93 -5.68
N GLU A 10 2.51 31.14 -5.33
CA GLU A 10 2.44 30.36 -4.11
C GLU A 10 3.70 29.48 -3.96
N ALA A 11 4.36 29.63 -2.82
CA ALA A 11 5.51 28.82 -2.45
C ALA A 11 5.06 27.37 -2.24
N VAL A 12 5.34 26.52 -3.23
CA VAL A 12 5.31 25.06 -3.07
C VAL A 12 6.23 24.71 -1.91
N MET A 13 5.67 24.34 -0.76
CA MET A 13 6.44 23.84 0.39
C MET A 13 7.22 22.60 -0.05
N LYS A 14 8.53 22.76 -0.23
CA LYS A 14 9.45 21.65 -0.45
C LYS A 14 9.49 20.81 0.83
N VAL A 15 9.02 19.57 0.73
CA VAL A 15 9.25 18.55 1.76
C VAL A 15 10.77 18.39 1.91
N PRO A 16 11.35 18.52 3.11
CA PRO A 16 12.80 18.42 3.29
C PRO A 16 13.28 17.00 2.96
N GLU A 17 14.34 16.89 2.14
CA GLU A 17 15.04 15.63 1.89
C GLU A 17 15.71 15.15 3.19
N LYS A 18 15.03 14.26 3.92
CA LYS A 18 15.62 13.56 5.07
C LYS A 18 16.58 12.50 4.51
N LYS A 19 17.89 12.78 4.49
CA LYS A 19 18.92 11.73 4.39
C LYS A 19 18.87 10.92 5.67
N THR A 20 17.96 9.96 5.76
CA THR A 20 17.96 9.01 6.87
C THR A 20 18.99 7.93 6.59
N SER A 21 20.06 7.91 7.39
CA SER A 21 20.87 6.71 7.53
C SER A 21 19.96 5.57 7.97
N LEU A 22 20.16 4.37 7.41
CA LEU A 22 19.40 3.19 7.81
C LEU A 22 19.56 2.92 9.31
N PRO A 23 18.53 2.39 9.99
CA PRO A 23 18.66 1.89 11.36
C PRO A 23 19.81 0.87 11.48
N PRO A 24 20.47 0.78 12.65
CA PRO A 24 21.68 -0.03 12.81
C PRO A 24 21.43 -1.54 12.68
N ASP A 25 20.19 -2.00 12.91
CA ASP A 25 19.74 -3.39 12.77
C ASP A 25 19.18 -3.70 11.37
N VAL A 26 19.26 -2.75 10.43
CA VAL A 26 18.81 -2.92 9.04
C VAL A 26 19.98 -3.20 8.10
N TYR A 27 19.90 -4.31 7.37
CA TYR A 27 20.88 -4.69 6.37
C TYR A 27 20.79 -3.75 5.14
N PRO A 28 21.90 -3.12 4.69
CA PRO A 28 21.84 -2.17 3.58
C PRO A 28 21.32 -2.73 2.25
N GLU A 29 21.62 -4.01 1.95
CA GLU A 29 21.28 -4.64 0.66
C GLU A 29 19.80 -5.00 0.53
N SER A 30 19.21 -5.58 1.58
CA SER A 30 17.77 -5.90 1.64
C SER A 30 16.93 -4.72 2.10
N ARG A 31 17.56 -3.75 2.78
CA ARG A 31 16.91 -2.63 3.46
C ARG A 31 15.85 -3.10 4.47
N SER A 32 16.12 -4.24 5.11
CA SER A 32 15.28 -4.86 6.12
C SER A 32 16.14 -5.42 7.25
N ARG A 33 15.54 -5.74 8.40
CA ARG A 33 16.15 -6.54 9.47
C ARG A 33 16.55 -7.96 9.05
N LEU A 34 16.09 -8.43 7.88
CA LEU A 34 16.50 -9.70 7.30
C LEU A 34 17.62 -9.50 6.29
N PRO A 35 18.63 -10.38 6.21
CA PRO A 35 19.62 -10.34 5.13
C PRO A 35 18.95 -10.60 3.78
N LEU A 36 19.56 -10.11 2.70
CA LEU A 36 19.08 -10.40 1.36
C LEU A 36 19.24 -11.91 1.08
N VAL A 37 18.13 -12.57 0.72
CA VAL A 37 18.18 -13.98 0.32
C VAL A 37 19.03 -14.11 -0.94
N LYS A 38 20.00 -15.03 -0.90
CA LYS A 38 20.89 -15.32 -2.03
C LYS A 38 20.46 -16.61 -2.71
N ARG A 39 20.30 -16.57 -4.03
CA ARG A 39 19.81 -17.70 -4.84
C ARG A 39 20.66 -18.95 -4.63
N GLU A 40 21.97 -18.82 -4.58
CA GLU A 40 22.94 -19.91 -4.42
C GLU A 40 22.83 -20.66 -3.08
N ASN A 41 22.17 -20.05 -2.09
CA ASN A 41 21.97 -20.65 -0.76
C ASN A 41 20.63 -21.39 -0.64
N LEU A 42 19.84 -21.43 -1.71
CA LEU A 42 18.53 -22.09 -1.72
C LEU A 42 18.61 -23.49 -2.33
N ASP A 43 17.75 -24.38 -1.87
CA ASP A 43 17.48 -25.65 -2.54
C ASP A 43 16.79 -25.43 -3.90
N GLU A 44 16.53 -26.51 -4.65
CA GLU A 44 15.92 -26.39 -5.98
C GLU A 44 14.55 -25.69 -5.97
N SER A 45 13.75 -25.92 -4.92
CA SER A 45 12.44 -25.31 -4.77
C SER A 45 12.57 -23.80 -4.52
N GLY A 46 13.47 -23.42 -3.62
CA GLY A 46 13.74 -22.02 -3.31
C GLY A 46 14.39 -21.28 -4.46
N GLN A 47 15.27 -21.91 -5.24
CA GLN A 47 15.81 -21.32 -6.46
C GLN A 47 14.70 -21.01 -7.47
N LYS A 48 13.73 -21.90 -7.66
CA LYS A 48 12.55 -21.63 -8.52
C LYS A 48 11.70 -20.47 -7.98
N ALA A 49 11.49 -20.41 -6.67
CA ALA A 49 10.76 -19.30 -6.06
C ALA A 49 11.48 -17.96 -6.23
N TYR A 50 12.81 -17.95 -6.05
CA TYR A 50 13.67 -16.79 -6.30
C TYR A 50 13.59 -16.35 -7.75
N ASP A 51 13.77 -17.27 -8.70
CA ASP A 51 13.74 -17.01 -10.14
C ASP A 51 12.39 -16.41 -10.57
N ALA A 52 11.29 -16.93 -10.02
CA ALA A 52 9.95 -16.40 -10.28
C ALA A 52 9.72 -14.97 -9.72
N ILE A 53 10.52 -14.51 -8.75
CA ILE A 53 10.47 -13.12 -8.24
C ILE A 53 11.26 -12.18 -9.14
N VAL A 54 12.44 -12.59 -9.60
CA VAL A 54 13.34 -11.73 -10.40
C VAL A 54 13.05 -11.77 -11.89
N ASP A 55 12.25 -12.72 -12.38
CA ASP A 55 11.85 -12.80 -13.78
C ASP A 55 11.07 -11.54 -14.20
N PRO A 56 11.61 -10.72 -15.12
CA PRO A 56 10.95 -9.50 -15.59
C PRO A 56 9.64 -9.77 -16.32
N ASN A 57 9.44 -11.00 -16.82
CA ASN A 57 8.22 -11.42 -17.53
C ASN A 57 7.18 -12.06 -16.60
N SER A 58 7.48 -12.19 -15.31
CA SER A 58 6.56 -12.78 -14.35
C SER A 58 5.26 -11.97 -14.27
N ARG A 59 4.11 -12.64 -14.40
CA ARG A 59 2.80 -12.02 -14.14
C ARG A 59 2.65 -11.57 -12.68
N LEU A 60 3.41 -12.19 -11.78
CA LEU A 60 3.47 -11.90 -10.35
C LEU A 60 4.54 -10.85 -10.05
N LYS A 61 4.56 -9.75 -10.82
CA LYS A 61 5.58 -8.69 -10.74
C LYS A 61 5.93 -8.36 -9.29
N ALA A 62 7.21 -8.55 -8.94
CA ALA A 62 7.71 -8.36 -7.59
C ALA A 62 9.17 -7.90 -7.64
N GLN A 63 9.72 -7.57 -6.48
CA GLN A 63 11.14 -7.21 -6.29
C GLN A 63 11.65 -7.88 -5.02
N LEU A 64 12.95 -8.17 -4.97
CA LEU A 64 13.59 -8.73 -3.77
C LEU A 64 13.66 -7.72 -2.61
N ILE A 65 13.62 -6.41 -2.90
CA ILE A 65 13.52 -5.37 -1.88
C ILE A 65 12.05 -5.00 -1.73
N GLY A 66 11.42 -5.52 -0.67
CA GLY A 66 9.99 -5.41 -0.38
C GLY A 66 9.38 -6.75 0.10
N PRO A 67 8.03 -6.85 0.12
CA PRO A 67 7.33 -8.00 0.70
C PRO A 67 7.77 -9.36 0.15
N ALA A 68 7.98 -9.46 -1.16
CA ALA A 68 8.35 -10.73 -1.80
C ALA A 68 9.72 -11.25 -1.37
N GLY A 69 10.69 -10.36 -1.10
CA GLY A 69 11.99 -10.76 -0.54
C GLY A 69 11.89 -11.28 0.88
N ILE A 70 11.00 -10.69 1.69
CA ILE A 70 10.73 -11.18 3.05
C ILE A 70 10.10 -12.57 2.97
N TRP A 71 9.06 -12.77 2.17
CA TRP A 71 8.40 -14.08 2.02
C TRP A 71 9.33 -15.16 1.49
N LEU A 72 10.34 -14.80 0.71
CA LEU A 72 11.34 -15.74 0.19
C LEU A 72 12.22 -16.37 1.28
N ASN A 73 12.25 -15.82 2.50
CA ASN A 73 12.87 -16.49 3.65
C ASN A 73 12.11 -17.78 4.05
N VAL A 74 10.88 -17.97 3.56
CA VAL A 74 10.13 -19.23 3.61
C VAL A 74 9.76 -19.62 2.18
N PRO A 75 10.69 -20.21 1.39
CA PRO A 75 10.50 -20.35 -0.05
C PRO A 75 9.27 -21.19 -0.45
N GLU A 76 8.88 -22.16 0.39
CA GLU A 76 7.65 -22.94 0.19
C GLU A 76 6.38 -22.08 0.26
N LEU A 77 6.34 -21.08 1.15
CA LEU A 77 5.18 -20.19 1.31
C LEU A 77 5.12 -19.11 0.23
N SER A 78 6.27 -18.64 -0.26
CA SER A 78 6.39 -17.48 -1.15
C SER A 78 5.48 -17.54 -2.40
N PRO A 79 5.37 -18.66 -3.13
CA PRO A 79 4.44 -18.76 -4.26
C PRO A 79 2.97 -18.57 -3.86
N HIS A 80 2.54 -19.15 -2.75
CA HIS A 80 1.14 -19.12 -2.32
C HIS A 80 0.66 -17.71 -1.96
N ILE A 81 1.44 -17.01 -1.13
CA ILE A 81 1.10 -15.63 -0.72
C ILE A 81 1.13 -14.65 -1.90
N ARG A 82 2.05 -14.86 -2.86
CA ARG A 82 2.13 -14.06 -4.09
C ARG A 82 0.95 -14.29 -5.02
N GLU A 83 0.47 -15.53 -5.12
CA GLU A 83 -0.74 -15.83 -5.91
C GLU A 83 -1.99 -15.21 -5.29
N ILE A 84 -2.16 -15.28 -3.96
CA ILE A 84 -3.26 -14.61 -3.26
C ILE A 84 -3.21 -13.10 -3.53
N ASN A 85 -2.05 -12.47 -3.36
CA ASN A 85 -1.84 -11.06 -3.65
C ASN A 85 -2.20 -10.70 -5.10
N TRP A 86 -1.74 -11.49 -6.07
CA TRP A 86 -2.05 -11.28 -7.48
C TRP A 86 -3.54 -11.45 -7.76
N PHE A 87 -4.17 -12.48 -7.23
CA PHE A 87 -5.59 -12.75 -7.41
C PHE A 87 -6.43 -11.59 -6.88
N LEU A 88 -6.21 -11.19 -5.63
CA LEU A 88 -6.96 -10.10 -5.00
C LEU A 88 -6.77 -8.75 -5.69
N ARG A 89 -5.63 -8.51 -6.36
CA ARG A 89 -5.40 -7.28 -7.12
C ARG A 89 -5.95 -7.30 -8.54
N ASN A 90 -5.92 -8.45 -9.22
CA ASN A 90 -6.16 -8.53 -10.67
C ASN A 90 -7.47 -9.23 -11.05
N LYS A 91 -8.05 -9.99 -10.13
CA LYS A 91 -9.32 -10.71 -10.33
C LYS A 91 -10.46 -10.13 -9.51
N PHE A 92 -10.22 -9.03 -8.82
CA PHE A 92 -11.26 -8.27 -8.16
C PHE A 92 -12.20 -7.67 -9.21
N PRO A 93 -13.52 -7.91 -9.14
CA PRO A 93 -14.50 -7.41 -10.12
C PRO A 93 -14.84 -5.92 -9.96
N LEU A 94 -13.96 -5.11 -9.38
CA LEU A 94 -14.13 -3.67 -9.22
C LEU A 94 -13.23 -2.90 -10.18
N ASP A 95 -13.65 -1.68 -10.49
CA ASP A 95 -12.83 -0.72 -11.23
C ASP A 95 -11.46 -0.57 -10.54
N ALA A 96 -10.41 -0.45 -11.35
CA ALA A 96 -9.03 -0.37 -10.86
C ALA A 96 -8.84 0.74 -9.80
N LYS A 97 -9.51 1.89 -9.94
CA LYS A 97 -9.44 2.97 -8.95
C LYS A 97 -10.00 2.59 -7.58
N LEU A 98 -11.03 1.74 -7.51
CA LEU A 98 -11.61 1.29 -6.24
C LEU A 98 -10.72 0.25 -5.58
N THR A 99 -10.10 -0.63 -6.36
CA THR A 99 -9.06 -1.56 -5.85
C THR A 99 -7.91 -0.79 -5.22
N GLU A 100 -7.40 0.24 -5.92
CA GLU A 100 -6.33 1.09 -5.38
C GLU A 100 -6.80 1.92 -4.16
N LEU A 101 -8.05 2.38 -4.12
CA LEU A 101 -8.60 3.05 -2.94
C LEU A 101 -8.66 2.13 -1.71
N ILE A 102 -9.07 0.86 -1.88
CA ILE A 102 -9.07 -0.15 -0.80
C ILE A 102 -7.65 -0.34 -0.26
N ILE A 103 -6.67 -0.40 -1.15
CA ILE A 103 -5.26 -0.52 -0.78
C ILE A 103 -4.77 0.72 -0.03
N LEU A 104 -5.03 1.92 -0.56
CA LEU A 104 -4.62 3.17 0.08
C LEU A 104 -5.22 3.34 1.46
N THR A 105 -6.52 3.09 1.62
CA THR A 105 -7.14 3.22 2.94
C THR A 105 -6.59 2.22 3.95
N THR A 106 -6.28 0.98 3.51
CA THR A 106 -5.64 -0.02 4.37
C THR A 106 -4.23 0.42 4.77
N ALA A 107 -3.43 0.86 3.79
CA ALA A 107 -2.08 1.36 4.01
C ALA A 107 -2.08 2.57 4.94
N ARG A 108 -3.06 3.47 4.84
CA ARG A 108 -3.16 4.60 5.76
C ARG A 108 -3.49 4.17 7.17
N GLU A 109 -4.47 3.29 7.37
CA GLU A 109 -4.85 2.88 8.72
C GLU A 109 -3.76 2.06 9.44
N SER A 110 -2.83 1.48 8.67
CA SER A 110 -1.61 0.86 9.22
C SER A 110 -0.39 1.78 9.21
N ASP A 111 -0.47 3.02 8.71
CA ASP A 111 0.69 3.89 8.45
C ASP A 111 1.82 3.18 7.65
N ALA A 112 1.44 2.36 6.67
CA ALA A 112 2.33 1.56 5.84
C ALA A 112 2.97 2.38 4.71
N GLN A 113 4.08 3.06 5.02
CA GLN A 113 4.79 3.96 4.10
C GLN A 113 5.14 3.34 2.75
N ILE A 114 5.60 2.09 2.74
CA ILE A 114 6.03 1.38 1.53
C ILE A 114 4.86 1.12 0.59
N GLU A 115 3.75 0.64 1.14
CA GLU A 115 2.55 0.35 0.38
C GLU A 115 1.99 1.66 -0.17
N TRP A 116 1.85 2.67 0.67
CA TRP A 116 1.38 3.99 0.26
C TRP A 116 2.22 4.58 -0.88
N ALA A 117 3.56 4.57 -0.75
CA ALA A 117 4.46 5.12 -1.76
C ALA A 117 4.38 4.39 -3.11
N ALA A 118 4.04 3.10 -3.11
CA ALA A 118 3.82 2.33 -4.33
C ALA A 118 2.43 2.57 -4.95
N HIS A 119 1.42 2.76 -4.10
CA HIS A 119 0.02 2.74 -4.50
C HIS A 119 -0.60 4.12 -4.75
N GLU A 120 -0.09 5.20 -4.17
CA GLU A 120 -0.57 6.56 -4.49
C GLU A 120 -0.41 6.88 -6.00
N PRO A 121 0.78 6.68 -6.62
CA PRO A 121 0.91 6.88 -8.06
C PRO A 121 0.05 5.92 -8.90
N ALA A 122 -0.16 4.69 -8.42
CA ALA A 122 -0.99 3.71 -9.10
C ALA A 122 -2.48 4.09 -9.08
N ALA A 123 -2.97 4.57 -7.94
CA ALA A 123 -4.33 5.05 -7.76
C ALA A 123 -4.64 6.24 -8.68
N LEU A 124 -3.74 7.22 -8.72
CA LEU A 124 -3.88 8.39 -9.62
C LEU A 124 -3.88 7.96 -11.08
N LYS A 125 -2.97 7.04 -11.47
CA LYS A 125 -2.94 6.48 -12.83
C LYS A 125 -4.22 5.70 -13.17
N ALA A 126 -4.85 5.06 -12.20
CA ALA A 126 -6.12 4.35 -12.36
C ALA A 126 -7.33 5.30 -12.42
N GLY A 127 -7.13 6.61 -12.27
CA GLY A 127 -8.19 7.63 -12.35
C GLY A 127 -8.91 7.89 -11.02
N LEU A 128 -8.29 7.56 -9.88
CA LEU A 128 -8.77 8.03 -8.58
C LEU A 128 -8.52 9.54 -8.46
N ASP A 129 -9.54 10.28 -8.01
CA ASP A 129 -9.43 11.74 -7.86
C ASP A 129 -8.44 12.11 -6.74
N GLN A 130 -7.66 13.18 -6.95
CA GLN A 130 -6.70 13.67 -5.96
C GLN A 130 -7.37 14.04 -4.63
N ASN A 131 -8.60 14.57 -4.65
CA ASN A 131 -9.37 14.87 -3.43
C ASN A 131 -9.61 13.59 -2.61
N VAL A 132 -9.93 12.47 -3.26
CA VAL A 132 -10.14 11.19 -2.58
C VAL A 132 -8.84 10.69 -1.95
N VAL A 133 -7.73 10.76 -2.68
CA VAL A 133 -6.40 10.43 -2.16
C VAL A 133 -6.07 11.27 -0.92
N ASP A 134 -6.28 12.58 -1.00
CA ASP A 134 -6.05 13.53 0.08
C ASP A 134 -6.93 13.24 1.32
N ILE A 135 -8.20 12.89 1.11
CA ILE A 135 -9.12 12.53 2.20
C ILE A 135 -8.58 11.34 2.98
N VAL A 136 -8.08 10.32 2.28
CA VAL A 136 -7.45 9.16 2.92
C VAL A 136 -6.14 9.57 3.58
N LYS A 137 -5.23 10.16 2.81
CA LYS A 137 -3.85 10.51 3.22
C LYS A 137 -3.78 11.32 4.50
N TYR A 138 -4.65 12.31 4.62
CA TYR A 138 -4.69 13.24 5.75
C TYR A 138 -5.83 12.95 6.72
N ARG A 139 -6.53 11.81 6.57
CA ARG A 139 -7.72 11.45 7.36
C ARG A 139 -8.76 12.59 7.44
N ARG A 140 -8.98 13.31 6.33
CA ARG A 140 -9.94 14.43 6.28
C ARG A 140 -11.39 13.93 6.36
N PRO A 141 -12.37 14.78 6.70
CA PRO A 141 -13.78 14.41 6.58
C PRO A 141 -14.13 13.94 5.17
N ILE A 142 -14.98 12.91 5.07
CA ILE A 142 -15.45 12.35 3.79
C ILE A 142 -16.46 13.33 3.20
N LYS A 143 -16.06 14.12 2.21
CA LYS A 143 -16.89 15.13 1.53
C LYS A 143 -16.60 15.13 0.04
N ASP A 144 -17.64 15.36 -0.77
CA ASP A 144 -17.53 15.50 -2.23
C ASP A 144 -16.84 14.31 -2.92
N VAL A 145 -17.20 13.08 -2.50
CA VAL A 145 -16.70 11.82 -3.07
C VAL A 145 -17.87 10.93 -3.51
N ALA A 146 -17.61 9.99 -4.42
CA ALA A 146 -18.64 9.09 -4.89
C ALA A 146 -19.10 8.12 -3.78
N PRO A 147 -20.36 7.63 -3.80
CA PRO A 147 -20.88 6.78 -2.71
C PRO A 147 -20.05 5.51 -2.43
N LYS A 148 -19.55 4.84 -3.47
CA LYS A 148 -18.67 3.67 -3.31
C LYS A 148 -17.32 4.03 -2.68
N GLU A 149 -16.76 5.19 -3.02
CA GLU A 149 -15.51 5.67 -2.46
C GLU A 149 -15.70 6.04 -0.97
N ALA A 150 -16.78 6.75 -0.64
CA ALA A 150 -17.16 7.05 0.74
C ALA A 150 -17.31 5.76 1.57
N ALA A 151 -18.01 4.76 1.04
CA ALA A 151 -18.24 3.49 1.72
C ALA A 151 -16.91 2.76 2.02
N ILE A 152 -15.97 2.71 1.07
CA ILE A 152 -14.65 2.09 1.29
C ILE A 152 -13.88 2.81 2.40
N ILE A 153 -13.84 4.15 2.34
CA ILE A 153 -13.08 4.96 3.31
C ILE A 153 -13.66 4.81 4.72
N GLN A 154 -14.98 4.94 4.87
CA GLN A 154 -15.64 4.81 6.16
C GLN A 154 -15.47 3.40 6.73
N PHE A 155 -15.65 2.37 5.89
CA PHE A 155 -15.50 0.98 6.30
C PHE A 155 -14.09 0.68 6.81
N ALA A 156 -13.05 1.17 6.12
CA ALA A 156 -11.67 0.96 6.54
C ALA A 156 -11.31 1.72 7.82
N ARG A 157 -11.79 2.98 7.97
CA ARG A 157 -11.59 3.76 9.21
C ARG A 157 -12.16 3.03 10.42
N GLU A 158 -13.40 2.55 10.31
CA GLU A 158 -14.05 1.83 11.39
C GLU A 158 -13.41 0.46 11.65
N LEU A 159 -13.21 -0.34 10.59
CA LEU A 159 -12.71 -1.71 10.74
C LEU A 159 -11.26 -1.76 11.22
N LEU A 160 -10.37 -0.96 10.62
CA LEU A 160 -8.93 -1.04 10.84
C LEU A 160 -8.43 0.04 11.81
N GLY A 161 -8.97 1.25 11.72
CA GLY A 161 -8.60 2.36 12.61
C GLY A 161 -9.23 2.22 13.99
N ASP A 162 -10.56 2.18 14.04
CA ASP A 162 -11.31 2.13 15.30
C ASP A 162 -11.41 0.72 15.89
N ASN A 163 -11.07 -0.31 15.10
CA ASN A 163 -11.29 -1.72 15.43
C ASN A 163 -12.75 -2.03 15.82
N HIS A 164 -13.69 -1.28 15.25
CA HIS A 164 -15.11 -1.40 15.51
C HIS A 164 -15.92 -1.03 14.27
N LEU A 165 -16.43 -2.05 13.57
CA LEU A 165 -17.31 -1.87 12.43
C LEU A 165 -18.77 -1.77 12.90
N THR A 166 -19.41 -0.63 12.66
CA THR A 166 -20.81 -0.43 12.98
C THR A 166 -21.73 -1.16 12.01
N SER A 167 -22.94 -1.51 12.46
CA SER A 167 -23.95 -2.14 11.59
C SER A 167 -24.40 -1.23 10.44
N GLU A 168 -24.40 0.08 10.64
CA GLU A 168 -24.75 1.06 9.61
C GLU A 168 -23.72 1.07 8.48
N THR A 169 -22.43 1.17 8.82
CA THR A 169 -21.33 1.14 7.83
C THR A 169 -21.25 -0.21 7.11
N TYR A 170 -21.48 -1.32 7.81
CA TYR A 170 -21.59 -2.64 7.17
C TYR A 170 -22.76 -2.69 6.18
N ALA A 171 -23.95 -2.23 6.57
CA ALA A 171 -25.13 -2.25 5.72
C ALA A 171 -24.96 -1.38 4.47
N GLU A 172 -24.35 -0.20 4.61
CA GLU A 172 -24.07 0.69 3.47
C GLU A 172 -23.06 0.06 2.51
N ALA A 173 -21.97 -0.52 3.02
CA ALA A 173 -21.02 -1.23 2.17
C ALA A 173 -21.68 -2.42 1.45
N LEU A 174 -22.50 -3.20 2.16
CA LEU A 174 -23.26 -4.30 1.55
C LEU A 174 -24.18 -3.81 0.44
N ARG A 175 -24.86 -2.67 0.63
CA ARG A 175 -25.74 -2.07 -0.38
C ARG A 175 -24.98 -1.61 -1.62
N GLN A 176 -23.79 -1.05 -1.45
CA GLN A 176 -22.95 -0.52 -2.55
C GLN A 176 -22.28 -1.62 -3.37
N PHE A 177 -21.86 -2.70 -2.72
CA PHE A 177 -20.99 -3.71 -3.32
C PHE A 177 -21.71 -5.03 -3.58
N GLY A 178 -22.74 -5.36 -2.80
CA GLY A 178 -23.28 -6.70 -2.72
C GLY A 178 -22.33 -7.66 -2.00
N GLN A 179 -22.82 -8.85 -1.69
CA GLN A 179 -22.13 -9.82 -0.82
C GLN A 179 -20.74 -10.21 -1.31
N ASN A 180 -20.61 -10.67 -2.56
CA ASN A 180 -19.34 -11.22 -3.08
C ASN A 180 -18.25 -10.15 -3.16
N ASN A 181 -18.59 -8.93 -3.60
CA ASN A 181 -17.61 -7.85 -3.69
C ASN A 181 -17.22 -7.30 -2.32
N LEU A 182 -18.15 -7.30 -1.35
CA LEU A 182 -17.84 -6.96 0.03
C LEU A 182 -16.86 -7.97 0.64
N VAL A 183 -17.06 -9.27 0.44
CA VAL A 183 -16.11 -10.31 0.88
C VAL A 183 -14.74 -10.08 0.24
N MET A 184 -14.69 -9.86 -1.08
CA MET A 184 -13.44 -9.56 -1.77
C MET A 184 -12.77 -8.31 -1.19
N MET A 185 -13.53 -7.26 -0.86
CA MET A 185 -13.01 -6.01 -0.30
C MET A 185 -12.33 -6.27 1.04
N VAL A 186 -13.00 -7.02 1.92
CA VAL A 186 -12.44 -7.41 3.22
C VAL A 186 -11.19 -8.27 3.05
N LEU A 187 -11.18 -9.22 2.10
CA LEU A 187 -9.99 -10.04 1.82
C LEU A 187 -8.80 -9.21 1.31
N LEU A 188 -9.07 -8.19 0.47
CA LEU A 188 -8.03 -7.28 0.00
C LEU A 188 -7.48 -6.40 1.14
N MET A 189 -8.36 -5.87 2.00
CA MET A 189 -7.95 -5.15 3.22
C MET A 189 -7.12 -6.05 4.14
N ALA A 190 -7.55 -7.30 4.38
CA ALA A 190 -6.81 -8.24 5.21
C ALA A 190 -5.43 -8.57 4.64
N ASN A 191 -5.33 -8.79 3.33
CA ASN A 191 -4.07 -9.08 2.65
C ASN A 191 -3.06 -7.91 2.75
N TYR A 192 -3.53 -6.68 2.58
CA TYR A 192 -2.66 -5.49 2.73
C TYR A 192 -2.35 -5.19 4.20
N SER A 193 -3.27 -5.44 5.13
CA SER A 193 -2.98 -5.37 6.58
C SER A 193 -1.90 -6.37 6.99
N GLN A 194 -1.97 -7.61 6.50
CA GLN A 194 -0.93 -8.61 6.70
C GLN A 194 0.41 -8.14 6.12
N THR A 195 0.40 -7.55 4.92
CA THR A 195 1.61 -7.06 4.28
C THR A 195 2.23 -5.91 5.07
N ALA A 196 1.42 -4.96 5.56
CA ALA A 196 1.86 -3.90 6.46
C ALA A 196 2.52 -4.45 7.73
N ILE A 197 1.87 -5.39 8.43
CA ILE A 197 2.41 -6.02 9.64
C ILE A 197 3.80 -6.63 9.37
N ILE A 198 3.94 -7.36 8.26
CA ILE A 198 5.21 -7.98 7.88
C ILE A 198 6.28 -6.91 7.62
N LEU A 199 5.93 -5.86 6.86
CA LEU A 199 6.86 -4.78 6.55
C LEU A 199 7.33 -4.03 7.81
N HIS A 200 6.42 -3.75 8.75
CA HIS A 200 6.75 -3.09 10.02
C HIS A 200 7.61 -4.00 10.91
N ALA A 201 7.24 -5.27 11.06
CA ALA A 201 7.97 -6.21 11.91
C ALA A 201 9.45 -6.32 11.50
N PHE A 202 9.70 -6.41 10.19
CA PHE A 202 11.04 -6.52 9.62
C PHE A 202 11.68 -5.17 9.25
N ASP A 203 11.08 -4.06 9.71
CA ASP A 203 11.52 -2.69 9.48
C ASP A 203 12.02 -2.46 8.04
N GLN A 204 11.21 -2.92 7.08
CA GLN A 204 11.53 -2.76 5.68
C GLN A 204 11.52 -1.28 5.34
N GLN A 205 12.63 -0.79 4.79
CA GLN A 205 12.79 0.59 4.35
C GLN A 205 12.43 0.73 2.87
N LEU A 206 11.94 1.91 2.50
CA LEU A 206 11.74 2.30 1.10
C LEU A 206 13.01 2.11 0.28
N ARG A 207 12.88 1.68 -0.97
CA ARG A 207 14.00 1.66 -1.93
C ARG A 207 14.52 3.08 -2.17
N PRO A 208 15.81 3.26 -2.53
CA PRO A 208 16.39 4.59 -2.76
C PRO A 208 15.67 5.44 -3.82
N ASN A 209 14.97 4.80 -4.77
CA ASN A 209 14.22 5.47 -5.84
C ASN A 209 12.74 5.71 -5.50
N MET A 210 12.30 5.45 -4.27
CA MET A 210 10.93 5.69 -3.84
C MET A 210 10.87 6.92 -2.93
N THR A 211 9.92 7.80 -3.24
CA THR A 211 9.63 8.97 -2.39
C THR A 211 8.73 8.53 -1.23
N PRO A 212 9.05 8.90 0.02
CA PRO A 212 8.10 8.76 1.11
C PRO A 212 6.92 9.73 0.91
N LEU A 213 5.75 9.20 0.54
CA LEU A 213 4.57 10.02 0.24
C LEU A 213 3.61 10.15 1.42
N LEU A 214 3.57 9.20 2.36
CA LEU A 214 2.64 9.24 3.48
C LEU A 214 3.20 10.11 4.63
N PRO A 215 2.40 11.03 5.21
CA PRO A 215 2.78 11.76 6.41
C PRO A 215 2.56 10.86 7.64
N VAL A 216 3.55 10.03 7.93
CA VAL A 216 3.63 9.27 9.19
C VAL A 216 4.39 10.10 10.22
N ALA A 217 3.97 10.02 11.49
CA ALA A 217 4.78 10.58 12.57
C ALA A 217 6.12 9.81 12.61
N ASP A 218 7.22 10.51 12.92
CA ASP A 218 8.46 9.81 13.24
C ASP A 218 8.17 8.87 14.42
N HIS A 219 8.36 7.56 14.22
CA HIS A 219 8.31 6.62 15.34
C HIS A 219 9.45 6.98 16.31
N PRO A 220 9.16 7.19 17.61
CA PRO A 220 10.16 7.51 18.61
C PRO A 220 11.17 6.37 18.82
#